data_AF-A0A0E2NUH5-F1
#
_entry.id   AF-A0A0E2NUH5-F1
#
_cell.length_a   1.000
_cell.length_b   1.000
_cell.length_c   1.000
_cell.angle_alpha   90.00
_cell.angle_beta   90.00
_cell.angle_gamma   90.00
#
_symmetry.space_group_name_H-M   'P 1'
#
loop_
_entity.id
_entity.type
_entity.pdbx_description
1 polymer ?
#
loop_
_entity_poly.entity_id
_entity_poly.type
_entity_poly.pdbx_seq_one_letter_code
_entity_poly.pdbx_strand_id
1 'polypeptide(L)'
;MPIKTRKLVLEGGVLSKAERADIYMRERNWLDLVLEVGPDAAAAILSAYKDGRLPMKRGCTPTDAPEAEAYLAEGDKLREQLAERRRREQAVKNPSLILERDLMDHPLIDSVFIANIGTGSGSMVIAGITVHKQVIGYKSNSGKSTGWRVRFDWTGSDGQPRHSETVPPEADNRRNDPDRNWGLHE
;
A
#
# COMPACT_ATOMS: atom_id res chain seq x y z
N MET A 1 11.82 -16.03 35.84
CA MET A 1 10.51 -16.21 35.16
C MET A 1 10.73 -16.92 33.84
N PRO A 2 9.90 -17.91 33.44
CA PRO A 2 10.05 -18.56 32.15
C PRO A 2 9.92 -17.51 31.05
N ILE A 3 10.90 -17.48 30.14
CA ILE A 3 10.87 -16.56 29.00
C ILE A 3 9.70 -17.00 28.12
N LYS A 4 8.72 -16.12 27.92
CA LYS A 4 7.56 -16.39 27.06
C LYS A 4 8.05 -16.52 25.61
N THR A 5 7.56 -17.50 24.86
CA THR A 5 7.90 -17.74 23.45
C THR A 5 7.80 -16.49 22.58
N ARG A 6 6.78 -15.66 22.80
CA ARG A 6 6.63 -14.35 22.13
C ARG A 6 7.86 -13.44 22.31
N LYS A 7 8.45 -13.41 23.51
CA LYS A 7 9.63 -12.58 23.80
C LYS A 7 10.84 -13.07 23.01
N LEU A 8 11.04 -14.38 22.90
CA LEU A 8 12.14 -14.96 22.11
C LEU A 8 12.00 -14.71 20.61
N VAL A 9 10.78 -14.78 20.10
CA VAL A 9 10.48 -14.53 18.69
C VAL A 9 10.70 -13.06 18.34
N LEU A 10 10.20 -12.13 19.16
CA LEU A 10 10.25 -10.69 18.85
C LEU A 10 11.56 -10.02 19.27
N GLU A 11 12.08 -10.33 20.46
CA GLU A 11 13.24 -9.61 21.04
C GLU A 11 14.57 -10.32 20.73
N GLY A 12 14.54 -11.59 20.31
CA GLY A 12 15.70 -12.34 19.84
C GLY A 12 15.96 -13.62 20.63
N GLY A 13 16.81 -14.48 20.06
CA GLY A 13 17.19 -15.79 20.61
C GLY A 13 16.68 -16.99 19.80
N VAL A 14 15.72 -16.77 18.91
CA VAL A 14 15.20 -17.79 17.98
C VAL A 14 15.36 -17.36 16.52
N LEU A 15 15.05 -16.09 16.23
CA LEU A 15 15.08 -15.52 14.89
C LEU A 15 16.28 -14.60 14.71
N SER A 16 16.85 -14.61 13.50
CA SER A 16 17.82 -13.63 13.02
C SER A 16 17.19 -12.22 12.91
N LYS A 17 18.02 -11.21 12.66
CA LYS A 17 17.52 -9.84 12.45
C LYS A 17 16.64 -9.73 11.19
N ALA A 18 16.98 -10.45 10.12
CA ALA A 18 16.25 -10.42 8.86
C ALA A 18 14.86 -11.10 9.01
N GLU A 19 14.81 -12.28 9.62
CA GLU A 19 13.55 -12.98 9.86
C GLU A 19 12.62 -12.18 10.78
N ARG A 20 13.16 -11.49 11.79
CA ARG A 20 12.34 -10.60 12.63
C ARG A 20 11.78 -9.38 11.90
N ALA A 21 12.50 -8.87 10.90
CA ALA A 21 12.00 -7.77 10.08
C ALA A 21 10.82 -8.21 9.18
N ASP A 22 10.63 -9.52 9.02
CA ASP A 22 9.47 -10.11 8.34
C ASP A 22 8.26 -10.31 9.27
N ILE A 23 8.30 -9.76 10.49
CA ILE A 23 7.15 -9.62 11.38
C ILE A 23 6.77 -8.14 11.42
N TYR A 24 5.56 -7.81 11.02
CA TYR A 24 5.11 -6.43 10.85
C TYR A 24 3.69 -6.21 11.39
N MET A 25 3.37 -4.96 11.70
CA MET A 25 2.01 -4.62 12.14
C MET A 25 1.06 -4.67 10.95
N ARG A 26 -0.14 -5.20 11.19
CA ARG A 26 -1.22 -5.17 10.20
C ARG A 26 -1.60 -3.71 9.93
N GLU A 27 -1.34 -3.23 8.72
CA GLU A 27 -1.48 -1.80 8.34
C GLU A 27 -2.93 -1.28 8.26
N ARG A 28 -3.88 -1.80 9.05
CA ARG A 28 -5.27 -1.34 8.99
C ARG A 28 -5.64 -0.23 9.98
N ASN A 29 -4.86 0.02 11.03
CA ASN A 29 -5.06 1.15 11.94
C ASN A 29 -3.90 1.26 12.93
N TRP A 30 -3.58 2.44 13.45
CA TRP A 30 -2.62 2.60 14.57
C TRP A 30 -3.10 1.95 15.87
N LEU A 31 -4.40 1.61 15.95
CA LEU A 31 -5.03 0.85 17.03
C LEU A 31 -4.97 -0.67 16.82
N ASP A 32 -4.57 -1.15 15.63
CA ASP A 32 -4.46 -2.58 15.35
C ASP A 32 -3.11 -3.10 15.84
N LEU A 33 -3.14 -3.81 16.98
CA LEU A 33 -1.95 -4.40 17.59
C LEU A 33 -1.65 -5.83 17.06
N VAL A 34 -2.36 -6.27 16.02
CA VAL A 34 -2.14 -7.57 15.40
C VAL A 34 -0.83 -7.53 14.59
N LEU A 35 0.03 -8.50 14.90
CA LEU A 35 1.25 -8.74 14.12
C LEU A 35 0.95 -9.77 13.04
N GLU A 36 1.29 -9.42 11.81
CA GLU A 36 1.37 -10.37 10.71
C GLU A 36 2.79 -10.94 10.65
N VAL A 37 2.87 -12.24 10.44
CA VAL A 37 4.11 -12.99 10.33
C VAL A 37 4.27 -13.31 8.85
N GLY A 38 5.33 -12.81 8.22
CA GLY A 38 5.66 -13.14 6.85
C GLY A 38 6.26 -14.54 6.71
N PRO A 39 6.44 -15.01 5.48
CA PRO A 39 6.85 -16.38 5.16
C PRO A 39 8.24 -16.74 5.70
N ASP A 40 9.17 -15.80 5.78
CA ASP A 40 10.54 -16.09 6.24
C ASP A 40 10.57 -16.20 7.78
N ALA A 41 9.85 -15.30 8.46
CA ALA A 41 9.62 -15.43 9.90
C ALA A 41 8.89 -16.73 10.25
N ALA A 42 7.84 -17.08 9.52
CA ALA A 42 7.05 -18.28 9.75
C ALA A 42 7.89 -19.55 9.56
N ALA A 43 8.72 -19.61 8.51
CA ALA A 43 9.60 -20.74 8.25
C ALA A 43 10.61 -20.95 9.38
N ALA A 44 11.23 -19.87 9.84
CA ALA A 44 12.19 -19.92 10.94
C ALA A 44 11.54 -20.29 12.28
N ILE A 45 10.33 -19.79 12.57
CA ILE A 45 9.54 -20.19 13.74
C ILE A 45 9.20 -21.68 13.68
N LEU A 46 8.75 -22.18 12.52
CA LEU A 46 8.39 -23.59 12.36
C LEU A 46 9.61 -24.51 12.51
N SER A 47 10.76 -24.13 11.94
CA SER A 47 12.03 -24.86 12.12
C SER A 47 12.43 -24.90 13.60
N ALA A 48 12.41 -23.75 14.29
CA ALA A 48 12.75 -23.70 15.71
C ALA A 48 11.77 -24.52 16.59
N TYR A 49 10.50 -24.58 16.21
CA TYR A 49 9.51 -25.43 16.86
C TYR A 49 9.84 -26.92 16.67
N LYS A 50 10.05 -27.37 15.43
CA LYS A 50 10.39 -28.76 15.11
C LYS A 50 11.69 -29.22 15.79
N ASP A 51 12.66 -28.32 15.92
CA ASP A 51 13.94 -28.58 16.60
C ASP A 51 13.85 -28.54 18.14
N GLY A 52 12.66 -28.26 18.71
CA GLY A 52 12.49 -28.13 20.16
C GLY A 52 13.21 -26.91 20.78
N ARG A 53 13.61 -25.93 19.97
CA ARG A 53 14.30 -24.71 20.40
C ARG A 53 13.34 -23.68 21.02
N LEU A 54 12.03 -23.85 20.84
CA LEU A 54 11.01 -23.02 21.50
C LEU A 54 10.69 -23.55 22.91
N PRO A 55 10.48 -22.67 23.91
CA PRO A 55 10.05 -23.10 25.23
C PRO A 55 8.71 -23.85 25.19
N MET A 56 8.70 -25.09 25.68
CA MET A 56 7.51 -25.93 25.78
C MET A 56 7.16 -26.25 27.24
N LYS A 57 5.92 -26.68 27.49
CA LYS A 57 5.55 -27.23 28.79
C LYS A 57 6.32 -28.53 29.04
N ARG A 58 6.65 -28.80 30.30
CA ARG A 58 7.39 -30.00 30.70
C ARG A 58 6.67 -31.27 30.21
N GLY A 59 7.40 -32.15 29.53
CA GLY A 59 6.87 -33.41 28.99
C GLY A 59 6.20 -33.28 27.62
N CYS A 60 6.09 -32.08 27.06
CA CYS A 60 5.60 -31.89 25.69
C CYS A 60 6.77 -31.91 24.70
N THR A 61 6.52 -32.51 23.53
CA THR A 61 7.42 -32.51 22.38
C THR A 61 6.72 -31.86 21.18
N PRO A 62 7.48 -31.38 20.18
CA PRO A 62 6.89 -30.90 18.93
C PRO A 62 6.01 -31.98 18.29
N THR A 63 4.84 -31.56 17.81
CA THR A 63 3.91 -32.35 17.00
C THR A 63 3.75 -31.73 15.62
N ASP A 64 3.11 -32.43 14.69
CA ASP A 64 2.81 -31.87 13.36
C ASP A 64 2.03 -30.55 13.47
N ALA A 65 2.34 -29.64 12.56
CA ALA A 65 1.76 -28.29 12.49
C ALA A 65 1.20 -28.02 11.08
N PRO A 66 0.14 -28.74 10.67
CA PRO A 66 -0.34 -28.74 9.29
C PRO A 66 -0.75 -27.35 8.80
N GLU A 67 -1.30 -26.50 9.66
CA GLU A 67 -1.67 -25.12 9.31
C GLU A 67 -0.45 -24.24 9.01
N ALA A 68 0.63 -24.38 9.80
CA ALA A 68 1.86 -23.63 9.58
C ALA A 68 2.59 -24.12 8.32
N GLU A 69 2.52 -25.42 8.05
CA GLU A 69 3.07 -26.01 6.82
C GLU A 69 2.29 -25.59 5.58
N ALA A 70 0.95 -25.58 5.66
CA ALA A 70 0.09 -25.10 4.58
C ALA A 70 0.32 -23.62 4.28
N TYR A 71 0.49 -22.78 5.32
CA TYR A 71 0.85 -21.37 5.14
C TYR A 71 2.17 -21.20 4.36
N LEU A 72 3.19 -22.00 4.68
CA LEU A 72 4.47 -21.95 3.99
C LEU A 72 4.43 -22.56 2.59
N ALA A 73 3.49 -23.44 2.28
CA ALA A 73 3.28 -23.94 0.93
C ALA A 73 2.89 -22.81 -0.05
N GLU A 74 2.22 -21.76 0.44
CA GLU A 74 1.94 -20.54 -0.32
C GLU A 74 3.03 -19.45 -0.16
N GLY A 75 4.16 -19.79 0.48
CA GLY A 75 5.17 -18.82 0.90
C GLY A 75 5.74 -17.96 -0.23
N ASP A 76 6.01 -18.53 -1.41
CA ASP A 76 6.57 -17.79 -2.54
C ASP A 76 5.60 -16.72 -3.07
N LYS A 77 4.32 -17.06 -3.18
CA LYS A 77 3.26 -16.12 -3.56
C LYS A 77 3.15 -14.98 -2.55
N LEU A 78 3.26 -15.28 -1.25
CA LEU A 78 3.24 -14.27 -0.19
C LEU A 78 4.46 -13.36 -0.27
N ARG A 79 5.67 -13.91 -0.54
CA ARG A 79 6.90 -13.12 -0.75
C ARG A 79 6.73 -12.14 -1.91
N GLU A 80 6.18 -12.60 -3.04
CA GLU A 80 5.94 -11.75 -4.21
C GLU A 80 4.96 -10.61 -3.91
N GLN A 81 3.86 -10.90 -3.21
CA GLN A 81 2.87 -9.89 -2.81
C GLN A 81 3.46 -8.85 -1.86
N LEU A 82 4.26 -9.28 -0.88
CA LEU A 82 4.93 -8.38 0.06
C LEU A 82 6.01 -7.53 -0.62
N ALA A 83 6.77 -8.13 -1.54
CA ALA A 83 7.76 -7.39 -2.33
C ALA A 83 7.09 -6.32 -3.20
N GLU A 84 5.99 -6.65 -3.87
CA GLU A 84 5.22 -5.70 -4.68
C GLU A 84 4.63 -4.57 -3.83
N ARG A 85 4.10 -4.88 -2.65
CA ARG A 85 3.62 -3.86 -1.70
C ARG A 85 4.73 -2.92 -1.26
N ARG A 86 5.85 -3.47 -0.78
CA ARG A 86 7.03 -2.68 -0.34
C ARG A 86 7.57 -1.81 -1.48
N ARG A 87 7.59 -2.34 -2.70
CA ARG A 87 7.98 -1.57 -3.90
C ARG A 87 7.08 -0.35 -4.07
N ARG A 88 5.75 -0.52 -4.03
CA ARG A 88 4.79 0.59 -4.20
C ARG A 88 4.93 1.65 -3.11
N GLU A 89 5.08 1.24 -1.86
CA GLU A 89 5.29 2.16 -0.74
C GLU A 89 6.57 2.99 -0.92
N GLN A 90 7.65 2.36 -1.35
CA GLN A 90 8.91 3.05 -1.66
C GLN A 90 8.77 3.94 -2.90
N ALA A 91 7.98 3.51 -3.89
CA ALA A 91 7.79 4.21 -5.14
C ALA A 91 7.11 5.58 -4.97
N VAL A 92 6.31 5.77 -3.91
CA VAL A 92 5.75 7.08 -3.53
C VAL A 92 6.85 8.13 -3.34
N LYS A 93 7.94 7.77 -2.67
CA LYS A 93 9.08 8.67 -2.41
C LYS A 93 10.18 8.57 -3.45
N ASN A 94 10.21 7.49 -4.23
CA ASN A 94 11.19 7.24 -5.27
C ASN A 94 10.49 6.85 -6.58
N PRO A 95 10.13 7.84 -7.43
CA PRO A 95 9.40 7.59 -8.67
C PRO A 95 10.11 6.65 -9.66
N SER A 96 11.42 6.41 -9.53
CA SER A 96 12.15 5.46 -10.38
C SER A 96 11.71 4.00 -10.21
N LEU A 97 10.99 3.69 -9.12
CA LEU A 97 10.45 2.35 -8.85
C LEU A 97 9.05 2.14 -9.46
N ILE A 98 8.44 3.19 -10.02
CA ILE A 98 7.14 3.09 -10.67
C ILE A 98 7.31 2.44 -12.05
N LEU A 99 6.41 1.51 -12.35
CA LEU A 99 6.30 0.85 -13.65
C LEU A 99 5.17 1.49 -14.46
N GLU A 100 5.20 1.39 -15.79
CA GLU A 100 4.13 1.95 -16.63
C GLU A 100 2.74 1.40 -16.25
N ARG A 101 2.63 0.12 -15.89
CA ARG A 101 1.37 -0.51 -15.45
C ARG A 101 0.77 0.16 -14.21
N ASP A 102 1.61 0.76 -13.36
CA ASP A 102 1.18 1.45 -12.16
C ASP A 102 0.54 2.80 -12.48
N LEU A 103 0.74 3.36 -13.69
CA LEU A 103 0.10 4.61 -14.10
C LEU A 103 -1.44 4.52 -14.11
N MET A 104 -1.97 3.29 -14.14
CA MET A 104 -3.41 3.02 -14.04
C MET A 104 -3.92 2.99 -12.59
N ASP A 105 -3.03 2.93 -11.60
CA ASP A 105 -3.38 2.95 -10.18
C ASP A 105 -3.48 4.41 -9.69
N HIS A 106 -4.69 4.98 -9.79
CA HIS A 106 -4.92 6.40 -9.49
C HIS A 106 -4.45 6.81 -8.09
N PRO A 107 -4.79 6.10 -7.00
CA PRO A 107 -4.32 6.46 -5.66
C PRO A 107 -2.79 6.43 -5.52
N LEU A 108 -2.12 5.46 -6.14
CA LEU A 108 -0.66 5.37 -6.10
C LEU A 108 -0.02 6.56 -6.81
N ILE A 109 -0.46 6.87 -8.03
CA ILE A 109 0.09 7.97 -8.81
C ILE A 109 -0.19 9.32 -8.15
N ASP A 110 -1.37 9.53 -7.59
CA ASP A 110 -1.65 10.78 -6.87
C ASP A 110 -0.74 10.94 -5.64
N SER A 111 -0.51 9.85 -4.90
CA SER A 111 0.44 9.85 -3.78
C SER A 111 1.87 10.19 -4.22
N VAL A 112 2.33 9.63 -5.35
CA VAL A 112 3.65 9.94 -5.94
C VAL A 112 3.74 11.43 -6.30
N PHE A 113 2.74 11.96 -7.00
CA PHE A 113 2.71 13.37 -7.37
C PHE A 113 2.70 14.29 -6.16
N ILE A 114 1.87 14.00 -5.15
CA ILE A 114 1.81 14.77 -3.89
C ILE A 114 3.18 14.78 -3.20
N ALA A 115 3.85 13.62 -3.12
CA ALA A 115 5.14 13.50 -2.46
C ALA A 115 6.28 14.24 -3.19
N ASN A 116 6.21 14.38 -4.51
CA ASN A 116 7.33 14.89 -5.32
C ASN A 116 7.13 16.31 -5.86
N ILE A 117 5.89 16.69 -6.21
CA ILE A 117 5.57 18.02 -6.76
C ILE A 117 4.49 18.77 -5.98
N GLY A 118 3.89 18.15 -4.96
CA GLY A 118 2.85 18.73 -4.14
C GLY A 118 1.43 18.49 -4.65
N THR A 119 0.46 19.20 -4.04
CA THR A 119 -0.98 18.96 -4.26
C THR A 119 -1.54 19.61 -5.53
N GLY A 120 -0.76 20.45 -6.21
CA GLY A 120 -1.19 21.19 -7.40
C GLY A 120 -1.11 20.41 -8.70
N SER A 121 -1.43 21.11 -9.79
CA SER A 121 -1.16 20.65 -11.15
C SER A 121 0.34 20.69 -11.44
N GLY A 122 0.80 19.85 -12.36
CA GLY A 122 2.19 19.82 -12.79
C GLY A 122 2.47 18.65 -13.70
N SER A 123 3.74 18.38 -13.97
CA SER A 123 4.15 17.27 -14.81
C SER A 123 5.47 16.69 -14.32
N MET A 124 5.64 15.39 -14.48
CA MET A 124 6.88 14.70 -14.16
C MET A 124 7.08 13.49 -15.06
N VAL A 125 8.32 13.04 -15.17
CA VAL A 125 8.67 11.82 -15.92
C VAL A 125 8.61 10.63 -14.97
N ILE A 126 7.81 9.62 -15.32
CA ILE A 126 7.61 8.38 -14.57
C ILE A 126 7.78 7.22 -15.55
N ALA A 127 8.64 6.26 -15.24
CA ALA A 127 8.95 5.14 -16.15
C ALA A 127 9.36 5.59 -17.57
N GLY A 128 10.03 6.75 -17.70
CA GLY A 128 10.40 7.35 -18.99
C GLY A 128 9.25 8.03 -19.75
N ILE A 129 8.04 8.03 -19.20
CA ILE A 129 6.84 8.64 -19.77
C ILE A 129 6.57 9.97 -19.09
N THR A 130 6.29 11.02 -19.88
CA THR A 130 5.85 12.30 -19.32
C THR A 130 4.38 12.18 -18.90
N VAL A 131 4.11 12.35 -17.62
CA VAL A 131 2.76 12.32 -17.04
C VAL A 131 2.39 13.72 -16.60
N HIS A 132 1.19 14.16 -16.99
CA HIS A 132 0.65 15.48 -16.66
C HIS A 132 -0.46 15.33 -15.63
N LYS A 133 -0.35 16.00 -14.49
CA LYS A 133 -1.39 16.12 -13.46
C LYS A 133 -2.13 17.44 -13.62
N GLN A 134 -3.45 17.37 -13.67
CA GLN A 134 -4.35 18.51 -13.62
C GLN A 134 -5.24 18.41 -12.39
N VAL A 135 -5.34 19.51 -11.65
CA VAL A 135 -6.20 19.65 -10.48
C VAL A 135 -7.19 20.78 -10.72
N ILE A 136 -8.49 20.48 -10.67
CA ILE A 136 -9.57 21.47 -10.88
C ILE A 136 -10.51 21.46 -9.69
N GLY A 137 -10.79 22.64 -9.13
CA GLY A 137 -11.74 22.82 -8.04
C GLY A 137 -13.15 23.11 -8.55
N TYR A 138 -14.12 22.36 -8.03
CA TYR A 138 -15.55 22.53 -8.29
C TYR A 138 -16.23 22.99 -7.00
N LYS A 139 -16.90 24.13 -7.04
CA LYS A 139 -17.56 24.67 -5.85
C LYS A 139 -18.83 23.87 -5.55
N SER A 140 -19.17 23.71 -4.27
CA SER A 140 -20.54 23.29 -3.93
C SER A 140 -21.54 24.31 -4.47
N ASN A 141 -22.80 23.89 -4.64
CA ASN A 141 -23.94 24.78 -4.87
C ASN A 141 -23.85 26.00 -3.92
N SER A 142 -23.82 25.73 -2.60
CA SER A 142 -23.73 26.78 -1.57
C SER A 142 -22.43 27.59 -1.58
N GLY A 143 -21.42 27.13 -2.32
CA GLY A 143 -20.09 27.71 -2.39
C GLY A 143 -19.19 27.55 -1.19
N LYS A 144 -19.67 26.90 -0.13
CA LYS A 144 -18.95 26.73 1.14
C LYS A 144 -17.84 25.69 1.06
N SER A 145 -17.96 24.69 0.19
CA SER A 145 -16.93 23.66 -0.02
C SER A 145 -16.45 23.63 -1.46
N THR A 146 -15.33 22.93 -1.69
CA THR A 146 -14.75 22.70 -3.02
C THR A 146 -14.38 21.24 -3.13
N GLY A 147 -15.01 20.53 -4.05
CA GLY A 147 -14.57 19.21 -4.49
C GLY A 147 -13.44 19.37 -5.51
N TRP A 148 -12.47 18.47 -5.50
CA TRP A 148 -11.31 18.54 -6.39
C TRP A 148 -11.31 17.38 -7.37
N ARG A 149 -11.29 17.69 -8.66
CA ARG A 149 -10.97 16.73 -9.71
C ARG A 149 -9.48 16.64 -9.84
N VAL A 150 -8.96 15.42 -9.84
CA VAL A 150 -7.56 15.12 -10.15
C VAL A 150 -7.54 14.25 -11.39
N ARG A 151 -6.82 14.67 -12.41
CA ARG A 151 -6.66 13.96 -13.66
C ARG A 151 -5.20 13.82 -14.01
N PHE A 152 -4.82 12.62 -14.45
CA PHE A 152 -3.52 12.30 -15.00
C PHE A 152 -3.67 11.98 -16.48
N ASP A 153 -2.85 12.58 -17.33
CA ASP A 153 -2.79 12.31 -18.76
C ASP A 153 -1.36 11.91 -19.16
N TRP A 154 -1.23 10.89 -20.02
CA TRP A 154 0.06 10.47 -20.56
C TRP A 154 -0.11 9.72 -21.89
N THR A 155 1.00 9.53 -22.59
CA THR A 155 1.08 8.65 -23.76
C THR A 155 1.84 7.39 -23.35
N GLY A 156 1.24 6.23 -23.52
CA GLY A 156 1.86 4.94 -23.23
C GLY A 156 3.09 4.67 -24.10
N SER A 157 3.89 3.68 -23.71
CA SER A 157 5.02 3.22 -24.55
C SER A 157 4.58 2.66 -25.91
N ASP A 158 3.31 2.27 -26.02
CA ASP A 158 2.63 1.88 -27.26
C ASP A 158 2.17 3.08 -28.12
N GLY A 159 2.44 4.31 -27.69
CA GLY A 159 2.03 5.54 -28.37
C GLY A 159 0.56 5.91 -28.15
N GLN A 160 -0.20 5.15 -27.37
CA GLN A 160 -1.62 5.43 -27.15
C GLN A 160 -1.83 6.43 -26.01
N PRO A 161 -2.70 7.45 -26.19
CA PRO A 161 -3.05 8.36 -25.12
C PRO A 161 -3.90 7.63 -24.07
N ARG A 162 -3.60 7.87 -22.80
CA ARG A 162 -4.32 7.31 -21.65
C ARG A 162 -4.53 8.40 -20.60
N HIS A 163 -5.55 8.20 -19.78
CA HIS A 163 -5.81 9.06 -18.63
C HIS A 163 -6.36 8.26 -17.46
N SER A 164 -6.27 8.86 -16.28
CA SER A 164 -6.87 8.37 -15.04
C SER A 164 -7.38 9.55 -14.25
N GLU A 165 -8.64 9.52 -13.79
CA GLU A 165 -9.24 10.65 -13.10
C GLU A 165 -10.15 10.25 -11.94
N THR A 166 -10.20 11.14 -10.96
CA THR A 166 -11.22 11.15 -9.90
C THR A 166 -12.03 12.42 -10.07
N VAL A 167 -13.36 12.29 -10.22
CA VAL A 167 -14.28 13.40 -10.38
C VAL A 167 -15.11 13.57 -9.10
N PRO A 168 -15.12 14.76 -8.48
CA PRO A 168 -15.91 15.01 -7.29
C PRO A 168 -17.39 15.21 -7.67
N PRO A 169 -18.34 14.90 -6.77
CA PRO A 169 -19.76 15.10 -7.04
C PRO A 169 -20.11 16.57 -7.28
N GLU A 170 -19.32 17.52 -6.74
CA GLU A 170 -19.50 18.93 -7.02
C GLU A 170 -19.34 19.30 -8.50
N ALA A 171 -18.68 18.46 -9.32
CA ALA A 171 -18.55 18.71 -10.75
C ALA A 171 -19.91 18.80 -11.46
N ASP A 172 -20.91 18.04 -10.98
CA ASP A 172 -22.26 17.98 -11.58
C ASP A 172 -23.24 19.01 -10.99
N ASN A 173 -22.76 19.85 -10.06
CA ASN A 173 -23.56 20.90 -9.47
C ASN A 173 -23.99 21.92 -10.53
N ARG A 174 -25.25 22.35 -10.45
CA ARG A 174 -25.83 23.41 -11.29
C ARG A 174 -24.91 24.62 -11.42
N ARG A 175 -24.27 25.02 -10.32
CA ARG A 175 -23.35 26.15 -10.27
C ARG A 175 -22.13 26.00 -11.21
N ASN A 176 -21.64 24.78 -11.40
CA ASN A 176 -20.47 24.49 -12.23
C ASN A 176 -20.84 24.07 -13.66
N ASP A 177 -22.15 24.02 -13.97
CA ASP A 177 -22.69 23.66 -15.27
C ASP A 177 -23.11 24.95 -16.02
N PRO A 178 -22.42 25.35 -17.10
CA PRO A 178 -22.74 26.56 -17.83
C PRO A 178 -24.17 26.63 -18.38
N ASP A 179 -24.76 25.48 -18.74
CA ASP A 179 -26.09 25.40 -19.35
C ASP A 179 -27.21 25.46 -18.31
N ARG A 180 -26.89 25.10 -17.07
CA ARG A 180 -27.84 25.10 -15.93
C ARG A 180 -27.60 26.25 -14.94
N ASN A 181 -26.46 26.94 -15.05
CA ASN A 181 -26.12 28.08 -14.21
C ASN A 181 -26.83 29.36 -14.70
N TRP A 182 -28.13 29.44 -14.44
CA TRP A 182 -28.96 30.61 -14.80
C TRP A 182 -28.77 31.83 -13.89
N GLY A 183 -27.71 31.88 -13.05
CA GLY A 183 -27.43 33.01 -12.17
C GLY A 183 -28.41 33.21 -11.01
N LEU A 184 -29.34 32.27 -10.79
CA LEU A 184 -30.28 32.34 -9.66
C LEU A 184 -29.56 32.17 -8.33
N HIS A 185 -29.87 33.06 -7.38
CA HIS A 185 -29.45 32.95 -5.98
C HIS A 185 -29.92 31.63 -5.36
N GLU A 186 -29.09 31.09 -4.46
CA GLU A 186 -29.43 29.92 -3.64
C GLU A 186 -30.04 30.32 -2.30
#